data_AF-A0A1G2JD49-F1
#
_entry.id   AF-A0A1G2JD49-F1
#
_cell.length_a   1.000
_cell.length_b   1.000
_cell.length_c   1.000
_cell.angle_alpha   90.00
_cell.angle_beta   90.00
_cell.angle_gamma   90.00
#
_symmetry.space_group_name_H-M   'P 1'
#
loop_
_entity.id
_entity.type
_entity.pdbx_description
1 polymer ?
#
loop_
_entity_poly.entity_id
_entity_poly.type
_entity_poly.pdbx_seq_one_letter_code
_entity_poly.pdbx_strand_id
1 'polypeptide(L)'
;MPTQTEQEQAKEFLKRAEIRTMKKDLSKLREDDSLKERDKIAHIKTLEEQQQEHQKQLEAQEQARQNAEKLGMQEVLQRNKKQEYKAEKDIKNYATEQERQQIFLFESERFKIGKEAEKIDKEKDPALKLEKNKLLLEIRAIQAKLSSVLEQEKKLEDEQKLIIEKEQTSAIPVEKRGLEQRRSELEKQIQDIEKKRWELEKQIQGIETKITTANRSSEQLVADKNALQDKILGIDKSLREIYSAVLAREEDKKGGLLEEQKRQTGNLEKAKTAQNEKIQRQQWSHNAPETFKEKLAKSAEAEEEARKKFLQDVAQATEKEQKQNQQQSNIK
;
A
#
# COMPACT_ATOMS: atom_id res chain seq x y z
N MET A 1 53.43 -72.97 -47.10
CA MET A 1 54.36 -72.37 -46.12
C MET A 1 54.54 -70.91 -46.53
N PRO A 2 54.11 -69.93 -45.72
CA PRO A 2 54.26 -68.51 -46.05
C PRO A 2 55.75 -68.16 -46.11
N THR A 3 56.12 -67.32 -47.07
CA THR A 3 57.52 -66.91 -47.30
C THR A 3 57.98 -65.95 -46.18
N GLN A 4 59.29 -65.90 -45.88
CA GLN A 4 59.83 -65.06 -44.78
C GLN A 4 59.40 -63.59 -44.90
N THR A 5 59.26 -63.08 -46.13
CA THR A 5 58.78 -61.73 -46.45
C THR A 5 57.31 -61.51 -46.08
N GLU A 6 56.43 -62.50 -46.24
CA GLU A 6 55.02 -62.41 -45.83
C GLU A 6 54.88 -62.36 -44.31
N GLN A 7 55.76 -63.06 -43.57
CA GLN A 7 55.77 -63.02 -42.10
C GLN A 7 56.24 -61.65 -41.56
N GLU A 8 57.21 -61.01 -42.22
CA GLU A 8 57.66 -59.67 -41.84
C GLU A 8 56.60 -58.61 -42.15
N GLN A 9 55.93 -58.69 -43.30
CA GLN A 9 54.81 -57.81 -43.63
C GLN A 9 53.63 -57.97 -42.68
N ALA A 10 53.31 -59.20 -42.26
CA ALA A 10 52.27 -59.45 -41.25
C ALA A 10 52.64 -58.85 -39.87
N LYS A 11 53.91 -58.94 -39.46
CA LYS A 11 54.40 -58.32 -38.23
C LYS A 11 54.36 -56.80 -38.30
N GLU A 12 54.71 -56.19 -39.44
CA GLU A 12 54.56 -54.75 -39.63
C GLU A 12 53.10 -54.30 -39.62
N PHE A 13 52.20 -55.07 -40.25
CA PHE A 13 50.77 -54.76 -40.25
C PHE A 13 50.19 -54.83 -38.84
N LEU A 14 50.57 -55.84 -38.04
CA LEU A 14 50.19 -55.94 -36.63
C LEU A 14 50.71 -54.75 -35.82
N LYS A 15 51.98 -54.35 -35.98
CA LYS A 15 52.53 -53.15 -35.34
C LYS A 15 51.77 -51.88 -35.76
N ARG A 16 51.43 -51.73 -37.03
CA ARG A 16 50.64 -50.57 -37.52
C ARG A 16 49.22 -50.59 -36.98
N ALA A 17 48.59 -51.76 -36.84
CA ALA A 17 47.28 -51.92 -36.25
C ALA A 17 47.28 -51.60 -34.74
N GLU A 18 48.32 -52.03 -34.03
CA GLU A 18 48.54 -51.74 -32.61
C GLU A 18 48.81 -50.24 -32.39
N ILE A 19 49.65 -49.61 -33.22
CA ILE A 19 49.87 -48.15 -33.19
C ILE A 19 48.56 -47.39 -33.48
N ARG A 20 47.75 -47.88 -34.43
CA ARG A 20 46.47 -47.24 -34.78
C ARG A 20 45.43 -47.38 -33.67
N THR A 21 45.38 -48.51 -32.97
CA THR A 21 44.49 -48.72 -31.81
C THR A 21 44.94 -47.89 -30.62
N MET A 22 46.23 -47.89 -30.27
CA MET A 22 46.78 -47.00 -29.23
C MET A 22 46.53 -45.51 -29.52
N LYS A 23 46.67 -45.07 -30.77
CA LYS A 23 46.37 -43.68 -31.17
C LYS A 23 44.88 -43.34 -30.98
N LYS A 24 43.99 -44.29 -31.24
CA LYS A 24 42.55 -44.13 -31.03
C LYS A 24 42.20 -44.04 -29.55
N ASP A 25 42.84 -44.86 -28.71
CA ASP A 25 42.62 -44.85 -27.26
C ASP A 25 43.17 -43.58 -26.60
N LEU A 26 44.32 -43.08 -27.05
CA LEU A 26 44.86 -41.78 -26.62
C LEU A 26 43.97 -40.61 -27.06
N SER A 27 43.36 -40.67 -28.25
CA SER A 27 42.40 -39.64 -28.69
C SER A 27 41.17 -39.61 -27.78
N LYS A 28 40.61 -40.79 -27.45
CA LYS A 28 39.46 -40.90 -26.54
C LYS A 28 39.78 -40.38 -25.15
N LEU A 29 40.93 -40.72 -24.58
CA LEU A 29 41.35 -40.21 -23.27
C LEU A 29 41.47 -38.68 -23.26
N ARG A 30 41.99 -38.08 -24.34
CA ARG A 30 42.06 -36.61 -24.47
C ARG A 30 40.69 -35.96 -24.63
N GLU A 31 39.77 -36.60 -25.34
CA GLU A 31 38.38 -36.14 -25.47
C GLU A 31 37.65 -36.20 -24.13
N ASP A 32 37.78 -37.30 -23.40
CA ASP A 32 37.18 -37.48 -22.07
C ASP A 32 37.73 -36.47 -21.05
N ASP A 33 39.04 -36.22 -21.06
CA ASP A 33 39.65 -35.20 -20.20
C ASP A 33 39.21 -33.79 -20.61
N SER A 34 39.11 -33.51 -21.91
CA SER A 34 38.60 -32.21 -22.38
C SER A 34 37.14 -31.98 -22.02
N LEU A 35 36.30 -33.03 -22.03
CA LEU A 35 34.91 -32.95 -21.59
C LEU A 35 34.82 -32.69 -20.08
N LYS A 36 35.58 -33.41 -19.27
CA LYS A 36 35.62 -33.19 -17.82
C LYS A 36 36.08 -31.78 -17.45
N GLU A 37 37.07 -31.24 -18.15
CA GLU A 37 37.53 -29.86 -17.91
C GLU A 37 36.51 -28.82 -18.39
N ARG A 38 35.82 -29.06 -19.52
CA ARG A 38 34.70 -28.21 -19.96
C ARG A 38 33.55 -28.20 -18.97
N ASP A 39 33.19 -29.35 -18.42
CA ASP A 39 32.12 -29.46 -17.42
C ASP A 39 32.50 -28.73 -16.12
N LYS A 40 33.76 -28.84 -15.67
CA LYS A 40 34.26 -28.06 -14.52
C LYS A 40 34.15 -26.56 -14.75
N ILE A 41 34.54 -26.07 -15.94
CA ILE A 41 34.43 -24.65 -16.28
C ILE A 41 32.96 -24.21 -16.33
N ALA A 42 32.06 -25.04 -16.87
CA ALA A 42 30.63 -24.75 -16.91
C ALA A 42 29.98 -24.67 -15.51
N HIS A 43 30.52 -25.36 -14.51
CA HIS A 43 30.02 -25.34 -13.13
C HIS A 43 30.62 -24.21 -12.27
N ILE A 44 31.73 -23.62 -12.69
CA ILE A 44 32.29 -22.44 -12.01
C ILE A 44 31.47 -21.24 -12.46
N LYS A 45 30.48 -20.88 -11.65
CA LYS A 45 29.71 -19.65 -11.84
C LYS A 45 30.66 -18.48 -11.99
N THR A 46 30.44 -17.70 -13.04
CA THR A 46 31.22 -16.48 -13.25
C THR A 46 30.97 -15.49 -12.10
N LEU A 47 31.94 -14.62 -11.84
CA LEU A 47 31.85 -13.64 -10.77
C LEU A 47 30.65 -12.68 -10.98
N GLU A 48 30.29 -12.43 -12.24
CA GLU A 48 29.10 -11.68 -12.64
C GLU A 48 27.80 -12.42 -12.31
N GLU A 49 27.70 -13.73 -12.57
CA GLU A 49 26.53 -14.54 -12.21
C GLU A 49 26.35 -14.62 -10.68
N GLN A 50 27.44 -14.72 -9.92
CA GLN A 50 27.38 -14.69 -8.46
C GLN A 50 26.92 -13.32 -7.93
N GLN A 51 27.38 -12.23 -8.54
CA GLN A 51 26.92 -10.88 -8.20
C GLN A 51 25.44 -10.69 -8.54
N GLN A 52 24.98 -11.18 -9.69
CA GLN A 52 23.56 -11.12 -10.08
C GLN A 52 22.67 -11.97 -9.16
N GLU A 53 23.10 -13.17 -8.77
CA GLU A 53 22.36 -13.99 -7.81
C GLU A 53 22.29 -13.31 -6.43
N HIS A 54 23.39 -12.73 -5.96
CA HIS A 54 23.42 -12.01 -4.70
C HIS A 54 22.52 -10.75 -4.74
N GLN A 55 22.54 -9.99 -5.84
CA GLN A 55 21.62 -8.87 -6.04
C GLN A 55 20.17 -9.33 -6.04
N LYS A 56 19.82 -10.38 -6.77
CA LYS A 56 18.47 -10.96 -6.76
C LYS A 56 18.04 -11.44 -5.37
N GLN A 57 18.96 -12.01 -4.60
CA GLN A 57 18.67 -12.42 -3.22
C GLN A 57 18.44 -11.23 -2.29
N LEU A 58 19.24 -10.17 -2.42
CA LEU A 58 19.03 -8.92 -1.67
C LEU A 58 17.69 -8.28 -2.04
N GLU A 59 17.38 -8.18 -3.32
CA GLU A 59 16.09 -7.65 -3.79
C GLU A 59 14.92 -8.49 -3.27
N ALA A 60 15.02 -9.82 -3.31
CA ALA A 60 14.00 -10.71 -2.76
C ALA A 60 13.84 -10.55 -1.25
N GLN A 61 14.96 -10.37 -0.52
CA GLN A 61 14.94 -10.17 0.93
C GLN A 61 14.35 -8.81 1.31
N GLU A 62 14.66 -7.75 0.55
CA GLU A 62 14.05 -6.42 0.72
C GLU A 62 12.55 -6.46 0.42
N GLN A 63 12.14 -7.11 -0.68
CA GLN A 63 10.73 -7.29 -1.00
C GLN A 63 10.00 -8.08 0.10
N ALA A 64 10.62 -9.13 0.63
CA ALA A 64 10.06 -9.92 1.73
C ALA A 64 9.90 -9.07 3.00
N ARG A 65 10.89 -8.23 3.34
CA ARG A 65 10.80 -7.28 4.46
C ARG A 65 9.70 -6.26 4.26
N GLN A 66 9.62 -5.64 3.09
CA GLN A 66 8.56 -4.67 2.77
C GLN A 66 7.16 -5.30 2.84
N ASN A 67 7.02 -6.55 2.38
CA ASN A 67 5.76 -7.27 2.46
C ASN A 67 5.40 -7.61 3.92
N ALA A 68 6.37 -8.02 4.73
CA ALA A 68 6.17 -8.28 6.15
C ALA A 68 5.79 -7.01 6.93
N GLU A 69 6.42 -5.87 6.61
CA GLU A 69 6.09 -4.57 7.20
C GLU A 69 4.67 -4.13 6.82
N LYS A 70 4.28 -4.26 5.54
CA LYS A 70 2.92 -3.97 5.08
C LYS A 70 1.88 -4.85 5.78
N LEU A 71 2.16 -6.14 5.96
CA LEU A 71 1.31 -7.07 6.71
C LEU A 71 1.18 -6.65 8.18
N GLY A 72 2.30 -6.37 8.85
CA GLY A 72 2.29 -5.90 10.24
C GLY A 72 1.51 -4.60 10.42
N MET A 73 1.69 -3.64 9.51
CA MET A 73 0.90 -2.40 9.49
C MET A 73 -0.59 -2.68 9.31
N GLN A 74 -0.96 -3.58 8.40
CA GLN A 74 -2.35 -3.96 8.15
C GLN A 74 -3.00 -4.59 9.39
N GLU A 75 -2.27 -5.45 10.11
CA GLU A 75 -2.74 -6.06 11.36
C GLU A 75 -3.00 -5.01 12.46
N VAL A 76 -2.08 -4.06 12.62
CA VAL A 76 -2.24 -2.95 13.58
C VAL A 76 -3.47 -2.09 13.22
N LEU A 77 -3.64 -1.75 11.94
CA LEU A 77 -4.82 -1.00 11.48
C LEU A 77 -6.12 -1.77 11.74
N GLN A 78 -6.15 -3.08 11.52
CA GLN A 78 -7.32 -3.92 11.82
C GLN A 78 -7.61 -3.99 13.32
N ARG A 79 -6.57 -4.09 14.16
CA ARG A 79 -6.72 -4.09 15.62
C ARG A 79 -7.28 -2.76 16.12
N ASN A 80 -6.76 -1.63 15.62
CA ASN A 80 -7.24 -0.30 15.98
C ASN A 80 -8.71 -0.11 15.56
N LYS A 81 -9.07 -0.48 14.33
CA LYS A 81 -10.47 -0.46 13.87
C LYS A 81 -11.42 -1.25 14.78
N LYS A 82 -11.00 -2.43 15.25
CA LYS A 82 -11.80 -3.24 16.19
C LYS A 82 -11.94 -2.58 17.56
N GLN A 83 -10.91 -1.87 18.03
CA GLN A 83 -10.96 -1.14 19.30
C GLN A 83 -11.85 0.10 19.19
N GLU A 84 -11.71 0.87 18.11
CA GLU A 84 -12.58 2.01 17.79
C GLU A 84 -14.04 1.57 17.74
N TYR A 85 -14.36 0.47 17.06
CA TYR A 85 -15.72 -0.06 17.00
C TYR A 85 -16.31 -0.43 18.38
N LYS A 86 -15.48 -0.99 19.27
CA LYS A 86 -15.90 -1.28 20.66
C LYS A 86 -16.15 0.01 21.44
N ALA A 87 -15.24 0.97 21.34
CA ALA A 87 -15.38 2.28 22.00
C ALA A 87 -16.63 3.03 21.50
N GLU A 88 -16.87 3.06 20.19
CA GLU A 88 -18.07 3.66 19.59
C GLU A 88 -19.36 3.01 20.13
N LYS A 89 -19.37 1.67 20.23
CA LYS A 89 -20.52 0.94 20.78
C LYS A 89 -20.80 1.32 22.23
N ASP A 90 -19.76 1.52 23.04
CA ASP A 90 -19.90 1.93 24.43
C ASP A 90 -20.36 3.41 24.53
N ILE A 91 -19.85 4.29 23.67
CA ILE A 91 -20.24 5.72 23.61
C ILE A 91 -21.72 5.89 23.22
N LYS A 92 -22.24 5.06 22.31
CA LYS A 92 -23.67 5.08 21.92
C LYS A 92 -24.62 4.91 23.10
N ASN A 93 -24.20 4.18 24.14
CA ASN A 93 -25.03 3.99 25.34
C ASN A 93 -25.23 5.27 26.14
N TYR A 94 -24.29 6.21 26.06
CA TYR A 94 -24.35 7.51 26.73
C TYR A 94 -24.98 8.62 25.88
N ALA A 95 -25.12 8.38 24.57
CA ALA A 95 -25.76 9.31 23.64
C ALA A 95 -27.27 9.47 23.92
N THR A 96 -27.79 10.67 23.69
CA THR A 96 -29.22 10.98 23.72
C THR A 96 -29.95 10.29 22.56
N GLU A 97 -31.28 10.18 22.65
CA GLU A 97 -32.07 9.52 21.59
C GLU A 97 -31.93 10.21 20.22
N GLN A 98 -31.86 11.54 20.20
CA GLN A 98 -31.65 12.32 18.98
C GLN A 98 -30.28 12.02 18.34
N GLU A 99 -29.21 11.98 19.14
CA GLU A 99 -27.86 11.64 18.66
C GLU A 99 -27.80 10.19 18.16
N ARG A 100 -28.46 9.26 18.85
CA ARG A 100 -28.54 7.85 18.39
C ARG A 100 -29.26 7.73 17.04
N GLN A 101 -30.33 8.49 16.83
CA GLN A 101 -31.02 8.52 15.54
C GLN A 101 -30.12 9.08 14.43
N GLN A 102 -29.39 10.18 14.69
CA GLN A 102 -28.42 10.74 13.75
C GLN A 102 -27.29 9.77 13.42
N ILE A 103 -26.71 9.13 14.44
CA ILE A 103 -25.68 8.08 14.27
C ILE A 103 -26.23 6.95 13.39
N PHE A 104 -27.44 6.47 13.67
CA PHE A 104 -28.05 5.41 12.87
C PHE A 104 -28.25 5.82 11.41
N LEU A 105 -28.72 7.04 11.15
CA LEU A 105 -28.89 7.57 9.79
C LEU A 105 -27.54 7.58 9.05
N PHE A 106 -26.52 8.18 9.65
CA PHE A 106 -25.18 8.24 9.07
C PHE A 106 -24.56 6.86 8.86
N GLU A 107 -24.72 5.92 9.79
CA GLU A 107 -24.26 4.54 9.63
C GLU A 107 -24.97 3.83 8.47
N SER A 108 -26.28 4.07 8.32
CA SER A 108 -27.06 3.51 7.21
C SER A 108 -26.62 4.05 5.84
N GLU A 109 -26.33 5.35 5.76
CA GLU A 109 -25.82 6.01 4.56
C GLU A 109 -24.42 5.53 4.22
N ARG A 110 -23.53 5.49 5.22
CA ARG A 110 -22.18 4.93 5.09
C ARG A 110 -22.22 3.49 4.58
N PHE A 111 -23.12 2.67 5.09
CA PHE A 111 -23.29 1.29 4.65
C PHE A 111 -23.78 1.18 3.20
N LYS A 112 -24.73 2.03 2.79
CA LYS A 112 -25.22 2.07 1.39
C LYS A 112 -24.09 2.47 0.43
N ILE A 113 -23.38 3.56 0.73
CA ILE A 113 -22.26 4.05 -0.07
C ILE A 113 -21.12 3.01 -0.10
N GLY A 114 -20.82 2.39 1.04
CA GLY A 114 -19.84 1.31 1.14
C GLY A 114 -20.19 0.12 0.24
N LYS A 115 -21.46 -0.29 0.19
CA LYS A 115 -21.92 -1.33 -0.74
C LYS A 115 -21.77 -0.93 -2.21
N GLU A 116 -22.02 0.33 -2.55
CA GLU A 116 -21.80 0.83 -3.92
C GLU A 116 -20.33 0.79 -4.31
N ALA A 117 -19.43 1.21 -3.41
CA ALA A 117 -17.98 1.12 -3.62
C ALA A 117 -17.52 -0.35 -3.75
N GLU A 118 -18.07 -1.27 -2.94
CA GLU A 118 -17.77 -2.69 -3.07
C GLU A 118 -18.27 -3.29 -4.40
N LYS A 119 -19.42 -2.86 -4.91
CA LYS A 119 -19.91 -3.29 -6.23
C LYS A 119 -18.97 -2.85 -7.35
N ILE A 120 -18.41 -1.64 -7.26
CA ILE A 120 -17.40 -1.18 -8.21
C ILE A 120 -16.21 -2.15 -8.19
N ASP A 121 -15.68 -2.46 -6.99
CA ASP A 121 -14.49 -3.31 -6.83
C ASP A 121 -14.71 -4.78 -7.23
N LYS A 122 -15.89 -5.34 -6.94
CA LYS A 122 -16.19 -6.77 -7.14
C LYS A 122 -16.78 -7.09 -8.51
N GLU A 123 -17.58 -6.18 -9.07
CA GLU A 123 -18.36 -6.45 -10.28
C GLU A 123 -17.83 -5.65 -11.47
N LYS A 124 -17.79 -4.31 -11.34
CA LYS A 124 -17.52 -3.42 -12.49
C LYS A 124 -16.05 -3.42 -12.93
N ASP A 125 -15.13 -3.24 -11.98
CA ASP A 125 -13.70 -3.20 -12.25
C ASP A 125 -13.18 -4.52 -12.86
N PRO A 126 -13.50 -5.71 -12.30
CA PRO A 126 -13.06 -6.97 -12.87
C PRO A 126 -13.68 -7.25 -14.24
N ALA A 127 -14.97 -6.96 -14.42
CA ALA A 127 -15.64 -7.14 -15.71
C ALA A 127 -14.96 -6.32 -16.81
N LEU A 128 -14.65 -5.05 -16.51
CA LEU A 128 -13.99 -4.16 -17.44
C LEU A 128 -12.54 -4.58 -17.76
N LYS A 129 -11.81 -5.05 -16.74
CA LYS A 129 -10.45 -5.61 -16.94
C LYS A 129 -10.48 -6.87 -17.81
N LEU A 130 -11.46 -7.75 -17.62
CA LEU A 130 -11.65 -8.94 -18.44
C LEU A 130 -11.99 -8.58 -19.89
N GLU A 131 -12.89 -7.60 -20.10
CA GLU A 131 -13.22 -7.11 -21.44
C GLU A 131 -11.99 -6.53 -22.15
N LYS A 132 -11.22 -5.67 -21.48
CA LYS A 132 -9.97 -5.13 -22.02
C LYS A 132 -8.96 -6.23 -22.36
N ASN A 133 -8.84 -7.26 -21.52
CA ASN A 133 -7.96 -8.39 -21.80
C ASN A 133 -8.39 -9.15 -23.07
N LYS A 134 -9.70 -9.43 -23.23
CA LYS A 134 -10.24 -10.05 -24.44
C LYS A 134 -9.91 -9.24 -25.70
N LEU A 135 -10.13 -7.93 -25.67
CA LEU A 135 -9.79 -7.03 -26.80
C LEU A 135 -8.29 -7.05 -27.12
N LEU A 136 -7.41 -7.09 -26.10
CA LEU A 136 -5.96 -7.20 -26.31
C LEU A 136 -5.56 -8.55 -26.93
N LEU A 137 -6.20 -9.64 -26.56
CA LEU A 137 -5.98 -10.95 -27.18
C LEU A 137 -6.45 -10.96 -28.64
N GLU A 138 -7.59 -10.33 -28.94
CA GLU A 138 -8.08 -10.16 -30.30
C GLU A 138 -7.10 -9.35 -31.16
N ILE A 139 -6.57 -8.23 -30.64
CA ILE A 139 -5.52 -7.45 -31.33
C ILE A 139 -4.31 -8.33 -31.63
N ARG A 140 -3.79 -9.09 -30.65
CA ARG A 140 -2.63 -9.96 -30.88
C ARG A 140 -2.90 -11.01 -31.97
N ALA A 141 -4.09 -11.60 -31.98
CA ALA A 141 -4.48 -12.56 -32.99
C ALA A 141 -4.56 -11.93 -34.40
N ILE A 142 -5.07 -10.70 -34.51
CA ILE A 142 -5.15 -9.97 -35.78
C ILE A 142 -3.77 -9.48 -36.22
N GLN A 143 -2.92 -9.01 -35.31
CA GLN A 143 -1.54 -8.61 -35.58
C GLN A 143 -0.71 -9.80 -36.09
N ALA A 144 -0.90 -11.00 -35.53
CA ALA A 144 -0.26 -12.20 -36.06
C ALA A 144 -0.70 -12.49 -37.51
N LYS A 145 -2.00 -12.37 -37.81
CA LYS A 145 -2.49 -12.49 -39.19
C LYS A 145 -1.91 -11.41 -40.11
N LEU A 146 -1.86 -10.16 -39.64
CA LEU A 146 -1.29 -9.03 -40.38
C LEU A 146 0.19 -9.27 -40.71
N SER A 147 0.98 -9.75 -39.75
CA SER A 147 2.39 -10.09 -39.97
C SER A 147 2.56 -11.17 -41.05
N SER A 148 1.72 -12.21 -41.04
CA SER A 148 1.72 -13.24 -42.09
C SER A 148 1.34 -12.68 -43.47
N VAL A 149 0.41 -11.72 -43.54
CA VAL A 149 0.01 -11.06 -44.80
C VAL A 149 1.13 -10.17 -45.32
N LEU A 150 1.81 -9.41 -44.45
CA LEU A 150 2.97 -8.59 -44.80
C LEU A 150 4.15 -9.43 -45.31
N GLU A 151 4.40 -10.60 -44.72
CA GLU A 151 5.42 -11.52 -45.22
C GLU A 151 5.07 -12.07 -46.61
N GLN A 152 3.79 -12.33 -46.89
CA GLN A 152 3.34 -12.75 -48.22
C GLN A 152 3.45 -11.62 -49.24
N GLU A 153 3.05 -10.39 -48.87
CA GLU A 153 3.20 -9.19 -49.71
C GLU A 153 4.66 -9.01 -50.14
N LYS A 154 5.58 -9.04 -49.18
CA LYS A 154 7.02 -8.89 -49.42
C LYS A 154 7.57 -9.97 -50.38
N LYS A 155 7.15 -11.23 -50.22
CA LYS A 155 7.55 -12.32 -51.13
C LYS A 155 7.08 -12.07 -52.56
N LEU A 156 5.84 -11.62 -52.75
CA LEU A 156 5.32 -11.31 -54.08
C LEU A 156 6.00 -10.08 -54.71
N GLU A 157 6.29 -9.04 -53.91
CA GLU A 157 7.04 -7.88 -54.38
C GLU A 157 8.47 -8.25 -54.82
N ASP A 158 9.15 -9.09 -54.06
CA ASP A 158 10.49 -9.56 -54.39
C ASP A 158 10.46 -10.46 -55.65
N GLU A 159 9.45 -11.33 -55.79
CA GLU A 159 9.20 -12.07 -57.04
C GLU A 159 8.92 -11.13 -58.22
N GLN A 160 8.14 -10.08 -58.03
CA GLN A 160 7.82 -9.10 -59.07
C GLN A 160 9.08 -8.36 -59.54
N LYS A 161 9.97 -7.96 -58.61
CA LYS A 161 11.27 -7.35 -58.93
C LYS A 161 12.14 -8.29 -59.77
N LEU A 162 12.25 -9.56 -59.36
CA LEU A 162 13.00 -10.58 -60.11
C LEU A 162 12.45 -10.79 -61.52
N ILE A 163 11.14 -10.75 -61.71
CA ILE A 163 10.51 -10.86 -63.03
C ILE A 163 10.81 -9.64 -63.89
N ILE A 164 10.75 -8.43 -63.33
CA ILE A 164 11.10 -7.19 -64.04
C ILE A 164 12.57 -7.21 -64.50
N GLU A 165 13.49 -7.65 -63.64
CA GLU A 165 14.91 -7.79 -64.00
C GLU A 165 15.12 -8.83 -65.12
N LYS A 166 14.42 -9.96 -65.07
CA LYS A 166 14.46 -10.99 -66.13
C LYS A 166 13.84 -10.52 -67.44
N GLU A 167 12.78 -9.72 -67.38
CA GLU A 167 12.13 -9.14 -68.56
C GLU A 167 13.04 -8.14 -69.28
N GLN A 168 13.76 -7.31 -68.50
CA GLN A 168 14.74 -6.35 -69.03
C GLN A 168 15.96 -7.04 -69.64
N THR A 169 16.41 -8.16 -69.06
CA THR A 169 17.61 -8.88 -69.49
C THR A 169 17.36 -9.92 -70.60
N SER A 170 16.13 -10.43 -70.76
CA SER A 170 15.81 -11.35 -71.86
C SER A 170 15.83 -10.62 -73.21
N ALA A 171 16.39 -11.27 -74.23
CA ALA A 171 16.38 -10.80 -75.63
C ALA A 171 15.28 -11.50 -76.46
N ILE A 172 14.58 -12.49 -75.90
CA ILE A 172 13.64 -13.36 -76.63
C ILE A 172 12.21 -12.79 -76.51
N PRO A 173 11.54 -12.41 -77.62
CA PRO A 173 10.22 -11.76 -77.57
C PRO A 173 9.10 -12.62 -76.94
N VAL A 174 9.15 -13.94 -77.12
CA VAL A 174 8.16 -14.87 -76.55
C VAL A 174 8.30 -14.95 -75.03
N GLU A 175 9.54 -15.00 -74.53
CA GLU A 175 9.82 -14.98 -73.09
C GLU A 175 9.39 -13.67 -72.44
N LYS A 176 9.65 -12.53 -73.10
CA LYS A 176 9.18 -11.22 -72.61
C LYS A 176 7.67 -11.18 -72.42
N ARG A 177 6.89 -11.66 -73.39
CA ARG A 177 5.42 -11.73 -73.26
C ARG A 177 4.98 -12.64 -72.12
N GLY A 178 5.65 -13.77 -71.91
CA GLY A 178 5.37 -14.66 -70.77
C GLY A 178 5.67 -14.02 -69.41
N LEU A 179 6.79 -13.30 -69.30
CA LEU A 179 7.17 -12.55 -68.10
C LEU A 179 6.21 -11.39 -67.82
N GLU A 180 5.76 -10.67 -68.85
CA GLU A 180 4.75 -9.60 -68.74
C GLU A 180 3.41 -10.13 -68.22
N GLN A 181 2.93 -11.26 -68.74
CA GLN A 181 1.73 -11.93 -68.24
C GLN A 181 1.88 -12.30 -66.76
N ARG A 182 3.02 -12.90 -66.40
CA ARG A 182 3.30 -13.28 -65.01
C ARG A 182 3.39 -12.06 -64.08
N ARG A 183 3.97 -10.95 -64.55
CA ARG A 183 3.99 -9.68 -63.82
C ARG A 183 2.58 -9.16 -63.55
N SER A 184 1.70 -9.21 -64.56
CA SER A 184 0.30 -8.79 -64.40
C SER A 184 -0.47 -9.69 -63.42
N GLU A 185 -0.20 -11.00 -63.41
CA GLU A 185 -0.75 -11.91 -62.40
C GLU A 185 -0.27 -11.56 -60.98
N LEU A 186 1.03 -11.31 -60.79
CA LEU A 186 1.59 -10.91 -59.50
C LEU A 186 1.01 -9.58 -59.01
N GLU A 187 0.83 -8.61 -59.90
CA GLU A 187 0.24 -7.32 -59.54
C GLU A 187 -1.20 -7.47 -59.01
N LYS A 188 -2.01 -8.32 -59.63
CA LYS A 188 -3.36 -8.65 -59.12
C LYS A 188 -3.30 -9.33 -57.76
N GLN A 189 -2.35 -10.26 -57.57
CA GLN A 189 -2.17 -10.93 -56.28
C GLN A 189 -1.74 -9.95 -55.18
N ILE A 190 -0.82 -9.02 -55.46
CA ILE A 190 -0.40 -7.97 -54.54
C ILE A 190 -1.59 -7.08 -54.16
N GLN A 191 -2.40 -6.64 -55.14
CA GLN A 191 -3.60 -5.83 -54.87
C GLN A 191 -4.60 -6.57 -53.96
N ASP A 192 -4.78 -7.88 -54.13
CA ASP A 192 -5.68 -8.67 -53.28
C ASP A 192 -5.12 -8.91 -51.88
N ILE A 193 -3.79 -8.99 -51.73
CA ILE A 193 -3.12 -9.03 -50.42
C ILE A 193 -3.22 -7.68 -49.72
N GLU A 194 -3.03 -6.57 -50.44
CA GLU A 194 -3.17 -5.22 -49.88
C GLU A 194 -4.58 -4.98 -49.34
N LYS A 195 -5.63 -5.40 -50.08
CA LYS A 195 -7.02 -5.34 -49.57
C LYS A 195 -7.18 -6.10 -48.25
N LYS A 196 -6.57 -7.29 -48.12
CA LYS A 196 -6.58 -8.07 -46.87
C LYS A 196 -5.83 -7.35 -45.76
N ARG A 197 -4.67 -6.72 -46.07
CA ARG A 197 -3.89 -5.93 -45.13
C ARG A 197 -4.73 -4.78 -44.57
N TRP A 198 -5.34 -3.99 -45.44
CA TRP A 198 -6.19 -2.85 -45.07
C TRP A 198 -7.38 -3.27 -44.19
N GLU A 199 -8.03 -4.39 -44.51
CA GLU A 199 -9.14 -4.91 -43.71
C GLU A 199 -8.68 -5.29 -42.28
N LEU A 200 -7.52 -5.94 -42.14
CA LEU A 200 -6.95 -6.26 -40.83
C LEU A 200 -6.54 -5.00 -40.05
N GLU A 201 -5.92 -4.02 -40.71
CA GLU A 201 -5.58 -2.72 -40.10
C GLU A 201 -6.82 -1.99 -39.59
N LYS A 202 -7.90 -1.97 -40.37
CA LYS A 202 -9.19 -1.39 -39.97
C LYS A 202 -9.80 -2.10 -38.77
N GLN A 203 -9.69 -3.43 -38.72
CA GLN A 203 -10.13 -4.21 -37.55
C GLN A 203 -9.30 -3.87 -36.31
N ILE A 204 -7.98 -3.72 -36.42
CA ILE A 204 -7.11 -3.29 -35.32
C ILE A 204 -7.54 -1.92 -34.81
N GLN A 205 -7.69 -0.92 -35.69
CA GLN A 205 -8.15 0.42 -35.30
C GLN A 205 -9.53 0.38 -34.62
N GLY A 206 -10.44 -0.45 -35.14
CA GLY A 206 -11.76 -0.67 -34.53
C GLY A 206 -11.71 -1.26 -33.12
N ILE A 207 -10.69 -2.08 -32.81
CA ILE A 207 -10.50 -2.61 -31.46
C ILE A 207 -9.74 -1.62 -30.57
N GLU A 208 -8.76 -0.89 -31.10
CA GLU A 208 -8.05 0.16 -30.37
C GLU A 208 -9.01 1.23 -29.86
N THR A 209 -9.96 1.66 -30.69
CA THR A 209 -11.01 2.60 -30.24
C THR A 209 -11.82 2.04 -29.08
N LYS A 210 -12.23 0.76 -29.12
CA LYS A 210 -12.90 0.07 -27.99
C LYS A 210 -12.01 -0.01 -26.74
N ILE A 211 -10.70 -0.20 -26.89
CA ILE A 211 -9.77 -0.18 -25.75
C ILE A 211 -9.70 1.23 -25.15
N THR A 212 -9.68 2.29 -25.97
CA THR A 212 -9.68 3.66 -25.46
C THR A 212 -10.97 4.02 -24.74
N THR A 213 -12.14 3.56 -25.22
CA THR A 213 -13.40 3.73 -24.51
C THR A 213 -13.40 2.96 -23.19
N ALA A 214 -12.91 1.72 -23.19
CA ALA A 214 -12.74 0.92 -21.97
C ALA A 214 -11.82 1.62 -20.95
N ASN A 215 -10.71 2.23 -21.39
CA ASN A 215 -9.81 2.98 -20.51
C ASN A 215 -10.53 4.19 -19.89
N ARG A 216 -11.28 4.97 -20.66
CA ARG A 216 -12.07 6.10 -20.14
C ARG A 216 -13.10 5.64 -19.11
N SER A 217 -13.80 4.55 -19.36
CA SER A 217 -14.72 3.99 -18.35
C SER A 217 -13.99 3.48 -17.11
N SER A 218 -12.76 2.95 -17.24
CA SER A 218 -11.94 2.58 -16.08
C SER A 218 -11.56 3.81 -15.24
N GLU A 219 -11.18 4.91 -15.89
CA GLU A 219 -10.86 6.17 -15.21
C GLU A 219 -12.09 6.74 -14.50
N GLN A 220 -13.27 6.65 -15.15
CA GLN A 220 -14.53 7.05 -14.55
C GLN A 220 -14.87 6.22 -13.31
N LEU A 221 -14.68 4.89 -13.34
CA LEU A 221 -14.90 4.03 -12.17
C LEU A 221 -13.98 4.39 -11.01
N VAL A 222 -12.73 4.74 -11.28
CA VAL A 222 -11.79 5.22 -10.26
C VAL A 222 -12.26 6.55 -9.67
N ALA A 223 -12.69 7.50 -10.51
CA ALA A 223 -13.22 8.78 -10.06
C ALA A 223 -14.48 8.60 -9.20
N ASP A 224 -15.43 7.78 -9.64
CA ASP A 224 -16.66 7.46 -8.93
C ASP A 224 -16.34 6.81 -7.57
N LYS A 225 -15.39 5.87 -7.54
CA LYS A 225 -14.93 5.23 -6.29
C LYS A 225 -14.34 6.24 -5.32
N ASN A 226 -13.46 7.12 -5.79
CA ASN A 226 -12.86 8.15 -4.94
C ASN A 226 -13.93 9.09 -4.39
N ALA A 227 -14.91 9.49 -5.20
CA ALA A 227 -16.03 10.31 -4.75
C ALA A 227 -16.89 9.60 -3.68
N LEU A 228 -17.10 8.28 -3.80
CA LEU A 228 -17.79 7.50 -2.75
C LEU A 228 -16.94 7.40 -1.47
N GLN A 229 -15.62 7.25 -1.59
CA GLN A 229 -14.71 7.24 -0.44
C GLN A 229 -14.69 8.60 0.28
N ASP A 230 -14.68 9.70 -0.46
CA ASP A 230 -14.75 11.05 0.12
C ASP A 230 -16.07 11.27 0.87
N LYS A 231 -17.19 10.77 0.33
CA LYS A 231 -18.48 10.78 1.05
C LYS A 231 -18.43 9.96 2.33
N ILE A 232 -17.82 8.77 2.31
CA ILE A 232 -17.63 7.95 3.52
C ILE A 232 -16.78 8.69 4.55
N LEU A 233 -15.69 9.34 4.12
CA LEU A 233 -14.83 10.13 5.00
C LEU A 233 -15.58 11.33 5.60
N GLY A 234 -16.44 11.97 4.82
CA GLY A 234 -17.34 13.02 5.30
C GLY A 234 -18.26 12.52 6.41
N ILE A 235 -18.91 11.38 6.19
CA ILE A 235 -19.78 10.74 7.21
C ILE A 235 -18.98 10.35 8.45
N ASP A 236 -17.78 9.77 8.29
CA ASP A 236 -16.92 9.38 9.40
C ASP A 236 -16.41 10.58 10.23
N LYS A 237 -16.31 11.78 9.62
CA LYS A 237 -16.03 13.02 10.36
C LYS A 237 -17.24 13.45 11.18
N SER A 238 -18.43 13.50 10.58
CA SER A 238 -19.67 13.83 11.28
C SER A 238 -19.96 12.88 12.45
N LEU A 239 -19.74 11.57 12.26
CA LEU A 239 -19.87 10.57 13.32
C LEU A 239 -18.88 10.83 14.47
N ARG A 240 -17.62 11.16 14.16
CA ARG A 240 -16.61 11.50 15.16
C ARG A 240 -16.95 12.75 15.95
N GLU A 241 -17.51 13.77 15.30
CA GLU A 241 -17.98 15.00 15.96
C GLU A 241 -19.12 14.71 16.96
N ILE A 242 -20.06 13.83 16.59
CA ILE A 242 -21.13 13.42 17.51
C ILE A 242 -20.53 12.63 18.69
N TYR A 243 -19.65 11.67 18.43
CA TYR A 243 -19.03 10.87 19.49
C TYR A 243 -18.16 11.71 20.43
N SER A 244 -17.40 12.68 19.92
CA SER A 244 -16.60 13.57 20.76
C SER A 244 -17.48 14.48 21.63
N ALA A 245 -18.59 14.98 21.09
CA ALA A 245 -19.57 15.77 21.85
C ALA A 245 -20.23 14.95 22.97
N VAL A 246 -20.53 13.66 22.73
CA VAL A 246 -21.05 12.74 23.77
C VAL A 246 -19.99 12.47 24.83
N LEU A 247 -18.75 12.20 24.43
CA LEU A 247 -17.63 11.95 25.35
C LEU A 247 -17.37 13.16 26.26
N ALA A 248 -17.23 14.36 25.69
CA ALA A 248 -16.99 15.59 26.45
C ALA A 248 -18.10 15.82 27.50
N ARG A 249 -19.36 15.61 27.12
CA ARG A 249 -20.50 15.73 28.04
C ARG A 249 -20.45 14.73 29.19
N GLU A 250 -20.04 13.48 28.93
CA GLU A 250 -19.90 12.46 29.97
C GLU A 250 -18.69 12.71 30.88
N GLU A 251 -17.60 13.25 30.33
CA GLU A 251 -16.45 13.69 31.11
C GLU A 251 -16.81 14.86 32.03
N ASP A 252 -17.55 15.86 31.54
CA ASP A 252 -18.04 16.99 32.33
C ASP A 252 -18.94 16.53 33.48
N LYS A 253 -19.85 15.58 33.23
CA LYS A 253 -20.70 14.98 34.28
C LYS A 253 -19.87 14.29 35.36
N LYS A 254 -18.87 13.49 34.96
CA LYS A 254 -17.98 12.80 35.91
C LYS A 254 -17.13 13.79 36.70
N GLY A 255 -16.62 14.83 36.04
CA GLY A 255 -15.88 15.91 36.68
C GLY A 255 -16.72 16.63 37.74
N GLY A 256 -17.95 17.04 37.39
CA GLY A 256 -18.88 17.69 38.32
C GLY A 256 -19.21 16.81 39.53
N LEU A 257 -19.49 15.52 39.34
CA LEU A 257 -19.75 14.57 40.44
C LEU A 257 -18.54 14.43 41.38
N LEU A 258 -17.33 14.37 40.83
CA LEU A 258 -16.09 14.28 41.62
C LEU A 258 -15.83 15.56 42.41
N GLU A 259 -16.07 16.73 41.83
CA GLU A 259 -15.97 18.01 42.54
C GLU A 259 -17.01 18.11 43.66
N GLU A 260 -18.23 17.67 43.42
CA GLU A 260 -19.29 17.68 44.42
C GLU A 260 -18.96 16.74 45.59
N GLN A 261 -18.45 15.54 45.31
CA GLN A 261 -17.96 14.63 46.36
C GLN A 261 -16.83 15.28 47.18
N LYS A 262 -15.85 15.92 46.54
CA LYS A 262 -14.78 16.63 47.24
C LYS A 262 -15.31 17.78 48.10
N ARG A 263 -16.32 18.50 47.63
CA ARG A 263 -16.99 19.55 48.43
C ARG A 263 -17.70 18.94 49.64
N GLN A 264 -18.41 17.82 49.46
CA GLN A 264 -19.09 17.13 50.55
C GLN A 264 -18.11 16.59 51.59
N THR A 265 -17.02 15.93 51.17
CA THR A 265 -15.98 15.44 52.10
C THR A 265 -15.31 16.60 52.82
N GLY A 266 -14.95 17.68 52.11
CA GLY A 266 -14.38 18.88 52.72
C GLY A 266 -15.33 19.55 53.72
N ASN A 267 -16.63 19.59 53.44
CA ASN A 267 -17.63 20.11 54.38
C ASN A 267 -17.79 19.22 55.62
N LEU A 268 -17.76 17.89 55.44
CA LEU A 268 -17.79 16.93 56.55
C LEU A 268 -16.54 17.04 57.43
N GLU A 269 -15.36 17.21 56.82
CA GLU A 269 -14.11 17.42 57.54
C GLU A 269 -14.15 18.73 58.35
N LYS A 270 -14.62 19.84 57.76
CA LYS A 270 -14.84 21.10 58.48
C LYS A 270 -15.83 20.96 59.62
N ALA A 271 -16.91 20.19 59.43
CA ALA A 271 -17.88 19.93 60.49
C ALA A 271 -17.24 19.10 61.64
N LYS A 272 -16.45 18.08 61.30
CA LYS A 272 -15.71 17.26 62.28
C LYS A 272 -14.67 18.08 63.05
N THR A 273 -13.90 18.93 62.39
CA THR A 273 -12.91 19.78 63.08
C THR A 273 -13.60 20.77 64.01
N ALA A 274 -14.68 21.42 63.57
CA ALA A 274 -15.47 22.32 64.43
C ALA A 274 -16.06 21.59 65.64
N GLN A 275 -16.54 20.35 65.46
CA GLN A 275 -17.06 19.53 66.55
C GLN A 275 -15.95 19.10 67.52
N ASN A 276 -14.79 18.67 67.02
CA ASN A 276 -13.64 18.30 67.83
C ASN A 276 -13.11 19.51 68.62
N GLU A 277 -13.03 20.69 67.99
CA GLU A 277 -12.65 21.93 68.65
C GLU A 277 -13.65 22.28 69.77
N LYS A 278 -14.95 22.13 69.52
CA LYS A 278 -15.99 22.35 70.55
C LYS A 278 -15.85 21.38 71.72
N ILE A 279 -15.58 20.09 71.45
CA ILE A 279 -15.34 19.08 72.48
C ILE A 279 -14.07 19.43 73.28
N GLN A 280 -12.99 19.81 72.60
CA GLN A 280 -11.73 20.22 73.24
C GLN A 280 -11.93 21.44 74.14
N ARG A 281 -12.64 22.46 73.67
CA ARG A 281 -13.02 23.64 74.48
C ARG A 281 -13.85 23.26 75.71
N GLN A 282 -14.79 22.32 75.57
CA GLN A 282 -15.60 21.84 76.71
C GLN A 282 -14.78 21.03 77.72
N GLN A 283 -13.86 20.17 77.26
CA GLN A 283 -12.96 19.41 78.14
C GLN A 283 -12.00 20.33 78.90
N TRP A 284 -11.49 21.37 78.23
CA TRP A 284 -10.62 22.36 78.86
C TRP A 284 -11.38 23.24 79.87
N SER A 285 -12.67 23.52 79.64
CA SER A 285 -13.48 24.31 80.58
C SER A 285 -13.90 23.53 81.84
N HIS A 286 -14.01 22.20 81.76
CA HIS A 286 -14.40 21.36 82.91
C HIS A 286 -13.24 21.05 83.88
N ASN A 287 -11.99 20.97 83.41
CA ASN A 287 -10.83 20.58 84.23
C ASN A 287 -9.93 21.73 84.74
N ALA A 288 -10.29 22.99 84.49
CA ALA A 288 -9.48 24.14 84.92
C ALA A 288 -9.93 24.67 86.31
N PRO A 289 -9.01 24.99 87.24
CA PRO A 289 -9.30 25.70 88.48
C PRO A 289 -9.95 27.08 88.20
N GLU A 290 -10.90 27.54 89.00
CA GLU A 290 -11.67 28.78 88.75
C GLU A 290 -10.80 30.02 88.51
N THR A 291 -9.65 30.13 89.19
CA THR A 291 -8.67 31.22 89.00
C THR A 291 -7.93 31.16 87.66
N PHE A 292 -7.93 30.01 86.99
CA PHE A 292 -7.33 29.80 85.68
C PHE A 292 -8.34 30.09 84.55
N LYS A 293 -9.64 29.82 84.77
CA LYS A 293 -10.70 30.09 83.78
C LYS A 293 -10.83 31.58 83.46
N GLU A 294 -10.69 32.44 84.46
CA GLU A 294 -10.79 33.89 84.28
C GLU A 294 -9.58 34.48 83.54
N LYS A 295 -8.38 33.94 83.78
CA LYS A 295 -7.17 34.31 83.02
C LYS A 295 -7.19 33.79 81.59
N LEU A 296 -7.71 32.57 81.37
CA LEU A 296 -7.86 32.02 80.02
C LEU A 296 -8.91 32.77 79.21
N ALA A 297 -10.03 33.18 79.81
CA ALA A 297 -11.05 33.97 79.14
C ALA A 297 -10.49 35.34 78.69
N LYS A 298 -9.78 36.04 79.58
CA LYS A 298 -9.10 37.31 79.24
C LYS A 298 -7.99 37.13 78.20
N SER A 299 -7.26 36.01 78.25
CA SER A 299 -6.24 35.68 77.24
C SER A 299 -6.87 35.36 75.88
N ALA A 300 -8.00 34.64 75.86
CA ALA A 300 -8.69 34.28 74.63
C ALA A 300 -9.37 35.50 73.98
N GLU A 301 -9.93 36.41 74.79
CA GLU A 301 -10.43 37.71 74.30
C GLU A 301 -9.30 38.56 73.73
N ALA A 302 -8.15 38.64 74.43
CA ALA A 302 -6.99 39.36 73.93
C ALA A 302 -6.41 38.73 72.63
N GLU A 303 -6.42 37.40 72.52
CA GLU A 303 -5.98 36.69 71.32
C GLU A 303 -6.96 36.86 70.16
N GLU A 304 -8.29 36.84 70.39
CA GLU A 304 -9.28 37.14 69.36
C GLU A 304 -9.18 38.60 68.89
N GLU A 305 -8.95 39.55 69.78
CA GLU A 305 -8.71 40.95 69.41
C GLU A 305 -7.41 41.12 68.62
N ALA A 306 -6.33 40.45 69.03
CA ALA A 306 -5.07 40.43 68.29
C ALA A 306 -5.23 39.80 66.90
N ARG A 307 -6.00 38.71 66.79
CA ARG A 307 -6.29 38.03 65.52
C ARG A 307 -7.18 38.87 64.61
N LYS A 308 -8.16 39.61 65.16
CA LYS A 308 -8.96 40.59 64.42
C LYS A 308 -8.11 41.74 63.89
N LYS A 309 -7.25 42.32 64.74
CA LYS A 309 -6.29 43.37 64.32
C LYS A 309 -5.35 42.86 63.23
N PHE A 310 -4.79 41.66 63.40
CA PHE A 310 -3.92 41.06 62.39
C PHE A 310 -4.64 40.83 61.06
N LEU A 311 -5.86 40.30 61.06
CA LEU A 311 -6.65 40.13 59.82
C LEU A 311 -6.99 41.48 59.17
N GLN A 312 -7.25 42.50 59.98
CA GLN A 312 -7.49 43.86 59.48
C GLN A 312 -6.22 44.48 58.88
N ASP A 313 -5.07 44.29 59.51
CA ASP A 313 -3.77 44.76 59.02
C ASP A 313 -3.35 44.02 57.74
N VAL A 314 -3.58 42.71 57.67
CA VAL A 314 -3.35 41.90 56.45
C VAL A 314 -4.26 42.36 55.32
N ALA A 315 -5.56 42.59 55.59
CA ALA A 315 -6.49 43.12 54.59
C ALA A 315 -6.03 44.50 54.08
N GLN A 316 -5.64 45.41 54.97
CA GLN A 316 -5.12 46.72 54.58
C GLN A 316 -3.79 46.64 53.81
N ALA A 317 -2.91 45.70 54.16
CA ALA A 317 -1.67 45.45 53.42
C ALA A 317 -1.96 44.95 52.00
N THR A 318 -2.89 43.99 51.84
CA THR A 318 -3.29 43.49 50.52
C THR A 318 -3.96 44.56 49.65
N GLU A 319 -4.78 45.44 50.24
CA GLU A 319 -5.35 46.58 49.50
C GLU A 319 -4.29 47.61 49.08
N LYS A 320 -3.26 47.85 49.91
CA LYS A 320 -2.14 48.73 49.56
C LYS A 320 -1.27 48.13 48.46
N GLU A 321 -1.01 46.83 48.48
CA GLU A 321 -0.30 46.11 47.42
C GLU A 321 -1.07 46.14 46.09
N GLN A 322 -2.39 45.92 46.12
CA GLN A 322 -3.23 46.03 44.93
C GLN A 322 -3.25 47.46 44.36
N LYS A 323 -3.30 48.48 45.21
CA LYS A 323 -3.23 49.90 44.79
C LYS A 323 -1.85 50.29 44.25
N GLN A 324 -0.76 49.77 44.81
CA GLN A 324 0.59 50.01 44.27
C GLN A 324 0.80 49.31 42.92
N ASN A 325 0.32 48.08 42.76
CA ASN A 325 0.39 47.37 41.47
C ASN A 325 -0.45 48.04 40.37
N GLN A 326 -1.62 48.62 40.72
CA GLN A 326 -2.42 49.41 39.78
C GLN A 326 -1.79 50.77 39.41
N GLN A 327 -1.01 51.38 40.31
CA GLN A 327 -0.27 52.61 40.01
C GLN A 327 0.96 52.34 39.13
N GLN A 328 1.63 51.19 39.29
CA GLN A 328 2.74 50.80 38.42
C GLN A 328 2.30 50.38 37.02
N SER A 329 1.07 49.86 36.85
CA SER A 329 0.53 49.53 35.53
C SER A 329 0.06 50.75 34.72
N ASN A 330 -0.06 51.93 35.32
CA ASN A 330 -0.47 53.17 34.66
C ASN A 330 0.71 54.10 34.29
N ILE A 331 1.95 53.68 34.51
CA ILE A 331 3.18 54.44 34.18
C ILE A 331 3.99 53.74 33.05
N LYS A 332 3.45 52.69 32.44
CA LYS A 332 3.90 52.15 31.14
C LYS A 332 2.81 52.38 30.10
#